data_AF-A0A1V3J638-F1
#
_entry.id   AF-A0A1V3J638-F1
#
_cell.length_a   1.000
_cell.length_b   1.000
_cell.length_c   1.000
_cell.angle_alpha   90.00
_cell.angle_beta   90.00
_cell.angle_gamma   90.00
#
_symmetry.space_group_name_H-M   'P 1'
#
loop_
_entity.id
_entity.type
_entity.pdbx_description
1 polymer ?
#
loop_
_entity_poly.entity_id
_entity_poly.type
_entity_poly.pdbx_seq_one_letter_code
_entity_poly.pdbx_strand_id
1 'polypeptide(L)'
;MNPFLAAAHQKHLDDLAGYEIALEEEIEAVKADAEDEDADVIYAINQYHLDNSEELELHDLAYGSGAFDKLIEQRDRAIAYVAKQRLEKRMNDYDPD
;
A
#
# COMPACT_ATOMS: atom_id res chain seq x y z
N MET A 1 13.15 29.72 21.94
CA MET A 1 12.51 28.57 21.27
C MET A 1 12.15 27.55 22.34
N ASN A 2 10.92 27.05 22.41
CA ASN A 2 10.53 26.08 23.43
C ASN A 2 11.14 24.70 23.06
N PRO A 3 12.10 24.16 23.84
CA PRO A 3 12.80 22.92 23.50
C PRO A 3 11.86 21.72 23.42
N PHE A 4 10.74 21.72 24.16
CA PHE A 4 9.74 20.65 24.11
C PHE A 4 8.97 20.61 22.78
N LEU A 5 8.70 21.79 22.19
CA LEU A 5 8.03 21.88 20.89
C LEU A 5 8.95 21.39 19.75
N ALA A 6 10.24 21.69 19.84
CA ALA A 6 11.23 21.22 18.88
C ALA A 6 11.41 19.70 18.94
N ALA A 7 11.48 19.13 20.15
CA ALA A 7 11.61 17.67 20.34
C ALA A 7 10.35 16.92 19.87
N ALA A 8 9.15 17.42 20.18
CA ALA A 8 7.91 16.82 19.70
C ALA A 8 7.78 16.85 18.17
N HIS A 9 8.21 17.96 17.55
CA HIS A 9 8.24 18.09 16.10
C HIS A 9 9.24 17.13 15.45
N GLN A 10 10.46 17.02 16.01
CA GLN A 10 11.46 16.09 15.49
C GLN A 10 10.98 14.63 15.60
N LYS A 11 10.41 14.24 16.74
CA LYS A 11 9.85 12.90 16.91
C LYS A 11 8.76 12.59 15.88
N HIS A 12 7.86 13.54 15.63
CA HIS A 12 6.81 13.36 14.62
C HIS A 12 7.37 13.12 13.21
N LEU A 13 8.43 13.84 12.83
CA LEU A 13 9.10 13.64 11.55
C LEU A 13 9.82 12.29 11.48
N ASP A 14 10.47 11.87 12.57
CA ASP A 14 11.16 10.58 12.65
C ASP A 14 10.15 9.42 12.56
N ASP A 15 9.01 9.52 13.26
CA ASP A 15 7.92 8.54 13.21
C ASP A 15 7.32 8.45 11.79
N LEU A 16 7.16 9.59 11.11
CA LEU A 16 6.69 9.63 9.72
C LEU A 16 7.69 8.97 8.76
N ALA A 17 8.97 9.28 8.88
CA ALA A 17 10.02 8.68 8.07
C ALA A 17 10.11 7.15 8.31
N GLY A 18 9.97 6.71 9.56
CA GLY A 18 9.92 5.30 9.90
C GLY A 18 8.72 4.58 9.27
N TYR A 19 7.55 5.21 9.28
CA TYR A 19 6.35 4.69 8.61
C TYR A 19 6.53 4.59 7.09
N GLU A 20 7.11 5.61 6.45
CA GLU A 20 7.37 5.61 5.00
C GLU A 20 8.31 4.47 4.60
N ILE A 21 9.38 4.24 5.35
CA ILE A 21 10.31 3.12 5.11
C ILE A 21 9.58 1.78 5.26
N ALA A 22 8.82 1.59 6.34
CA ALA A 22 8.09 0.35 6.58
C ALA A 22 7.02 0.08 5.51
N LEU A 23 6.40 1.14 4.96
CA LEU A 23 5.46 1.01 3.86
C LEU A 23 6.15 0.61 2.56
N GLU A 24 7.31 1.18 2.24
CA GLU A 24 8.10 0.80 1.07
C GLU A 24 8.54 -0.67 1.14
N GLU A 25 9.03 -1.13 2.29
CA GLU A 25 9.36 -2.53 2.52
C GLU A 25 8.15 -3.45 2.33
N GLU A 26 6.97 -3.03 2.81
CA GLU A 26 5.76 -3.83 2.65
C GLU A 26 5.24 -3.86 1.21
N ILE A 27 5.42 -2.78 0.44
CA ILE A 27 5.13 -2.77 -1.00
C ILE A 27 5.97 -3.82 -1.72
N GLU A 28 7.27 -3.87 -1.43
CA GLU A 28 8.16 -4.86 -2.04
C GLU A 28 7.81 -6.29 -1.59
N ALA A 29 7.41 -6.49 -0.33
CA ALA A 29 6.93 -7.77 0.16
C ALA A 29 5.66 -8.24 -0.57
N VAL A 30 4.68 -7.36 -0.74
CA VAL A 30 3.44 -7.69 -1.48
C VAL A 30 3.72 -7.99 -2.95
N LYS A 31 4.67 -7.27 -3.58
CA LYS A 31 5.12 -7.59 -4.94
C LYS A 31 5.72 -8.99 -5.03
N ALA A 32 6.65 -9.30 -4.12
CA ALA A 32 7.30 -10.61 -4.09
C ALA A 32 6.27 -11.74 -3.89
N ASP A 33 5.36 -11.60 -2.94
CA ASP A 33 4.32 -12.61 -2.72
C ASP A 33 3.40 -12.77 -3.95
N ALA A 34 3.08 -11.68 -4.65
CA ALA A 34 2.29 -11.74 -5.88
C ALA A 34 3.04 -12.40 -7.04
N GLU A 35 4.35 -12.19 -7.15
CA GLU A 35 5.23 -12.87 -8.11
C GLU A 35 5.36 -14.37 -7.82
N ASP A 36 5.29 -14.76 -6.55
CA ASP A 36 5.26 -16.15 -6.09
C ASP A 36 3.85 -16.80 -6.18
N GLU A 37 2.91 -16.13 -6.83
CA GLU A 37 1.52 -16.58 -7.04
C GLU A 37 0.74 -16.82 -5.74
N ASP A 38 1.04 -16.09 -4.66
CA ASP A 38 0.25 -16.16 -3.41
C ASP A 38 -1.21 -15.78 -3.69
N ALA A 39 -2.10 -16.75 -3.50
CA ALA A 39 -3.50 -16.63 -3.85
C ALA A 39 -4.24 -15.58 -3.00
N ASP A 40 -3.87 -15.41 -1.74
CA ASP A 40 -4.50 -14.44 -0.84
C ASP A 40 -4.07 -13.01 -1.20
N VAL A 41 -2.82 -12.84 -1.60
CA VAL A 41 -2.29 -11.55 -2.11
C VAL A 41 -2.93 -11.17 -3.42
N ILE A 42 -2.95 -12.08 -4.39
CA ILE A 42 -3.60 -11.85 -5.69
C ILE A 42 -5.08 -11.54 -5.48
N TYR A 43 -5.75 -12.26 -4.59
CA TYR A 43 -7.14 -11.98 -4.22
C TYR A 43 -7.28 -10.55 -3.67
N ALA A 44 -6.45 -10.14 -2.71
CA ALA A 44 -6.52 -8.81 -2.11
C ALA A 44 -6.26 -7.69 -3.13
N ILE A 45 -5.29 -7.86 -4.03
CA ILE A 45 -5.01 -6.93 -5.13
C ILE A 45 -6.23 -6.81 -6.05
N ASN A 46 -6.86 -7.92 -6.41
CA ASN A 46 -8.05 -7.89 -7.26
C ASN A 46 -9.28 -7.29 -6.54
N GLN A 47 -9.42 -7.52 -5.23
CA GLN A 47 -10.50 -6.94 -4.43
C GLN A 47 -10.41 -5.41 -4.41
N TYR A 48 -9.21 -4.82 -4.43
CA TYR A 48 -9.06 -3.36 -4.54
C TYR A 48 -9.84 -2.78 -5.73
N HIS A 49 -9.82 -3.42 -6.89
CA HIS A 49 -10.58 -2.94 -8.05
C HIS A 49 -12.09 -3.12 -7.86
N LEU A 50 -12.52 -4.25 -7.31
CA LEU A 50 -13.95 -4.53 -7.10
C LEU A 50 -14.59 -3.59 -6.07
N ASP A 51 -13.84 -3.21 -5.04
CA ASP A 51 -14.28 -2.28 -4.00
C ASP A 51 -14.22 -0.82 -4.47
N ASN A 52 -13.53 -0.52 -5.57
CA ASN A 52 -13.38 0.81 -6.14
C ASN A 52 -13.93 0.86 -7.58
N SER A 53 -15.23 1.18 -7.71
CA SER A 53 -15.93 1.16 -9.02
C SER A 53 -15.26 2.00 -10.10
N GLU A 54 -14.68 3.15 -9.76
CA GLU A 54 -13.93 3.99 -10.71
C GLU A 54 -12.66 3.29 -11.21
N GLU A 55 -11.92 2.61 -10.32
CA GLU A 55 -10.74 1.84 -10.71
C GLU A 55 -11.11 0.64 -11.59
N LEU A 56 -12.26 -0.01 -11.32
CA LEU A 56 -12.76 -1.08 -12.17
C LEU A 56 -13.14 -0.58 -13.57
N GLU A 57 -13.84 0.55 -13.67
CA GLU A 57 -14.18 1.17 -14.97
C GLU A 57 -12.92 1.55 -15.76
N LEU A 58 -11.92 2.13 -15.10
CA LEU A 58 -10.64 2.47 -15.70
C LEU A 58 -9.85 1.23 -16.13
N HIS A 59 -9.90 0.16 -15.34
CA HIS A 59 -9.28 -1.13 -15.66
C HIS A 59 -9.88 -1.73 -16.93
N ASP A 60 -11.20 -1.81 -17.01
CA ASP A 60 -11.91 -2.34 -18.17
C ASP A 60 -11.65 -1.50 -19.44
N LEU A 61 -11.61 -0.18 -19.29
CA LEU A 61 -11.27 0.73 -20.39
C LEU A 61 -9.81 0.54 -20.84
N ALA A 62 -8.86 0.45 -19.91
CA ALA A 62 -7.45 0.24 -20.22
C ALA A 62 -7.22 -1.11 -20.91
N TYR A 63 -7.87 -2.17 -20.44
CA TYR A 63 -7.84 -3.49 -21.07
C TYR A 63 -8.43 -3.45 -22.50
N GLY A 64 -9.63 -2.87 -22.66
CA GLY A 64 -10.30 -2.79 -23.96
C GLY A 64 -9.58 -1.91 -24.98
N SER A 65 -8.81 -0.92 -24.52
CA SER A 65 -8.04 -0.01 -25.38
C SER A 65 -6.59 -0.45 -25.61
N GLY A 66 -6.11 -1.49 -24.92
CA GLY A 66 -4.72 -1.93 -24.98
C GLY A 66 -3.73 -1.00 -24.28
N ALA A 67 -4.20 -0.15 -23.36
CA ALA A 67 -3.39 0.77 -22.57
C ALA A 67 -2.73 0.03 -21.38
N PHE A 68 -1.80 -0.88 -21.69
CA PHE A 68 -1.15 -1.72 -20.68
C PHE A 68 -0.33 -0.94 -19.64
N ASP A 69 0.18 0.23 -20.00
CA ASP A 69 0.81 1.17 -19.05
C ASP A 69 -0.15 1.57 -17.93
N LYS A 70 -1.43 1.79 -18.26
CA LYS A 70 -2.47 2.12 -17.28
C LYS A 70 -2.83 0.95 -16.39
N LEU A 71 -2.81 -0.26 -16.92
CA LEU A 71 -2.98 -1.48 -16.11
C LEU A 71 -1.82 -1.67 -15.12
N ILE A 72 -0.59 -1.35 -15.51
CA ILE A 72 0.58 -1.39 -14.60
C ILE A 72 0.42 -0.34 -13.50
N GLU A 73 0.08 0.90 -13.85
CA GLU A 73 -0.17 1.97 -12.87
C GLU A 73 -1.28 1.58 -11.87
N GLN A 74 -2.33 0.91 -12.35
CA GLN A 74 -3.43 0.42 -11.52
C GLN A 74 -3.01 -0.70 -10.57
N ARG A 75 -2.25 -1.67 -11.08
CA ARG A 75 -1.68 -2.75 -10.27
C ARG A 75 -0.79 -2.20 -9.16
N ASP A 76 0.07 -1.24 -9.48
CA ASP A 76 0.99 -0.66 -8.49
C ASP A 76 0.24 0.11 -7.39
N ARG A 77 -0.88 0.78 -7.73
CA ARG A 77 -1.79 1.39 -6.73
C ARG A 77 -2.47 0.34 -5.85
N ALA A 78 -2.96 -0.75 -6.44
CA ALA A 78 -3.57 -1.85 -5.70
C ALA A 78 -2.59 -2.51 -4.72
N ILE A 79 -1.35 -2.74 -5.15
CA ILE A 79 -0.26 -3.24 -4.30
C ILE A 79 0.01 -2.29 -3.14
N ALA A 80 0.14 -0.99 -3.40
CA ALA A 80 0.34 0.01 -2.35
C ALA A 80 -0.82 0.04 -1.34
N TYR A 81 -2.06 -0.14 -1.81
CA TYR A 81 -3.23 -0.25 -0.94
C TYR A 81 -3.15 -1.49 -0.04
N VAL A 82 -2.86 -2.66 -0.60
CA VAL A 82 -2.73 -3.92 0.16
C VAL A 82 -1.60 -3.83 1.17
N ALA A 83 -0.44 -3.29 0.77
CA ALA A 83 0.70 -3.09 1.66
C ALA A 83 0.34 -2.19 2.85
N LYS A 84 -0.36 -1.08 2.59
CA LYS A 84 -0.86 -0.20 3.65
C LYS A 84 -1.78 -0.95 4.61
N GLN A 85 -2.74 -1.74 4.12
CA GLN A 85 -3.65 -2.52 4.96
C GLN A 85 -2.90 -3.54 5.83
N ARG A 86 -1.91 -4.24 5.26
CA ARG A 86 -1.06 -5.19 6.00
C ARG A 86 -0.25 -4.49 7.09
N LEU A 87 0.37 -3.35 6.77
CA LEU A 87 1.15 -2.58 7.72
C LEU A 87 0.28 -2.04 8.86
N GLU A 88 -0.86 -1.42 8.54
CA GLU A 88 -1.83 -0.93 9.52
C GLU A 88 -2.31 -2.06 10.45
N LYS A 89 -2.60 -3.23 9.89
CA LYS A 89 -2.97 -4.40 10.68
C LYS A 89 -1.85 -4.82 11.64
N ARG A 90 -0.59 -4.92 11.18
CA ARG A 90 0.54 -5.24 12.05
C ARG A 90 0.77 -4.21 13.16
N MET A 91 0.60 -2.92 12.84
CA MET A 91 0.72 -1.85 13.82
C MET A 91 -0.39 -1.93 14.88
N ASN A 92 -1.59 -2.33 14.49
CA ASN A 92 -2.72 -2.51 15.41
C ASN A 92 -2.65 -3.82 16.21
N ASP A 93 -2.07 -4.88 15.63
CA ASP A 93 -1.84 -6.17 16.30
C ASP A 93 -0.67 -6.12 17.28
N TYR A 94 0.18 -5.08 17.21
CA TYR A 94 1.22 -4.81 18.19
C TYR A 94 0.59 -4.22 19.47
N ASP A 95 0.13 -5.10 20.36
CA ASP A 95 -0.21 -4.77 21.76
C ASP A 95 1.04 -5.00 22.63
N PRO A 96 1.74 -3.94 23.08
CA PRO A 96 2.89 -4.10 23.96
C PRO A 96 2.41 -4.38 25.39
N ASP A 97 2.25 -5.67 25.71
CA ASP A 97 2.17 -6.16 27.11
C ASP A 97 3.40 -5.71 27.94
#